data_AF-A0A2K3PK05-F1
#
_entry.id   AF-A0A2K3PK05-F1
#
_cell.length_a   1.000
_cell.length_b   1.000
_cell.length_c   1.000
_cell.angle_alpha   90.00
_cell.angle_beta   90.00
_cell.angle_gamma   90.00
#
_symmetry.space_group_name_H-M   'P 1'
#
loop_
_entity.id
_entity.type
_entity.pdbx_description
1 polymer ?
#
loop_
_entity_poly.entity_id
_entity_poly.type
_entity_poly.pdbx_seq_one_letter_code
_entity_poly.pdbx_strand_id
1 'polypeptide(L)'
;MNRLGFKTEVFEGDVRLGELDYFPVTAFQNFRFPNNEIRIHHRTYRSERCPPLSILQSISAFNVRCKLDSSLSVEQPLLINLHASCFHEMKTAVAVVGDEELHLVAMPSKRKKFPCFWCYAVPVGLYDACMGMLNLRCLSIVFDLDETLIVANTMKSFEDRIEALRCWLLRESDPLRVQGMSGELKRYLEDRLLLKQFIEMDSVVDSNGKLYQVQMEEVPSLSEQKVLRPVVRLQDRNIVLTRINPEIRDTSVLVKLRPAWEDLRCYLTAKGRKRFEVYVCTMAERDYALEMWRLLDPGAHLIGSRKSLLNVFHDGMCHPKMAMVIDDRSK
;
A
#
# COMPACT_ATOMS: atom_id res chain seq x y z
N MET A 1 -13.97 -43.67 -18.20
CA MET A 1 -12.66 -43.30 -17.64
C MET A 1 -12.79 -43.23 -16.12
N ASN A 2 -12.28 -44.23 -15.42
CA ASN A 2 -12.24 -44.30 -13.96
C ASN A 2 -11.34 -43.19 -13.42
N ARG A 3 -11.93 -42.14 -12.83
CA ARG A 3 -11.19 -41.16 -12.01
C ARG A 3 -11.24 -41.64 -10.57
N LEU A 4 -10.33 -42.53 -10.18
CA LEU A 4 -10.05 -42.75 -8.77
C LEU A 4 -9.38 -41.47 -8.27
N GLY A 5 -10.14 -40.60 -7.59
CA GLY A 5 -9.58 -39.48 -6.85
C GLY A 5 -8.67 -40.01 -5.75
N PHE A 6 -7.59 -39.29 -5.46
CA PHE A 6 -6.78 -39.62 -4.28
C PHE A 6 -7.56 -39.19 -3.03
N LYS A 7 -7.49 -39.94 -1.95
CA LYS A 7 -8.16 -39.54 -0.71
C LYS A 7 -7.30 -38.56 0.06
N THR A 8 -7.92 -37.54 0.63
CA THR A 8 -7.26 -36.56 1.48
C THR A 8 -8.09 -36.32 2.73
N GLU A 9 -7.42 -36.28 3.88
CA GLU A 9 -8.06 -36.03 5.17
C GLU A 9 -8.10 -34.53 5.45
N VAL A 10 -9.22 -34.06 6.02
CA VAL A 10 -9.44 -32.65 6.33
C VAL A 10 -9.46 -32.45 7.85
N PHE A 11 -8.68 -31.49 8.33
CA PHE A 11 -8.53 -31.14 9.73
C PHE A 11 -8.76 -29.64 9.96
N GLU A 12 -9.31 -29.29 11.13
CA GLU A 12 -9.34 -27.92 11.66
C GLU A 12 -8.76 -27.98 13.09
N GLY A 13 -7.56 -27.39 13.27
CA GLY A 13 -6.73 -27.69 14.44
C GLY A 13 -6.37 -29.19 14.51
N ASP A 14 -6.60 -29.81 15.67
CA ASP A 14 -6.41 -31.26 15.87
C ASP A 14 -7.68 -32.09 15.56
N VAL A 15 -8.78 -31.44 15.18
CA VAL A 15 -10.06 -32.12 14.94
C VAL A 15 -10.14 -32.59 13.50
N ARG A 16 -10.27 -33.90 13.31
CA ARG A 16 -10.55 -34.51 12.00
C ARG A 16 -12.00 -34.24 11.59
N LEU A 17 -12.19 -33.50 10.50
CA LEU A 17 -13.51 -33.19 9.96
C LEU A 17 -14.05 -34.29 9.04
N GLY A 18 -13.17 -34.98 8.32
CA GLY A 18 -13.53 -36.10 7.43
C GLY A 18 -12.55 -36.32 6.29
N GLU A 19 -12.99 -37.05 5.27
CA GLU A 19 -12.23 -37.43 4.08
C GLU A 19 -12.92 -36.93 2.80
N LEU A 20 -12.14 -36.37 1.88
CA LEU A 20 -12.58 -35.94 0.55
C LEU A 20 -11.75 -36.63 -0.54
N ASP A 21 -12.38 -36.84 -1.70
CA ASP A 21 -11.72 -37.24 -2.92
C ASP A 21 -11.13 -36.02 -3.61
N TYR A 22 -9.84 -36.12 -3.91
CA TYR A 22 -9.04 -35.11 -4.58
C TYR A 22 -8.98 -35.38 -6.09
N PHE A 23 -9.43 -34.39 -6.87
CA PHE A 23 -9.37 -34.39 -8.32
C PHE A 23 -8.50 -33.23 -8.82
N PRO A 24 -7.23 -33.47 -9.23
CA PRO A 24 -6.38 -32.42 -9.75
C PRO A 24 -6.93 -31.87 -11.08
N VAL A 25 -6.71 -30.59 -11.33
CA VAL A 25 -6.95 -29.98 -12.65
C VAL A 25 -5.77 -30.30 -13.57
N THR A 26 -6.00 -30.44 -14.88
CA THR A 26 -4.99 -30.85 -15.87
C THR A 26 -3.71 -30.00 -15.82
N ALA A 27 -3.83 -28.69 -15.58
CA ALA A 27 -2.68 -27.80 -15.46
C ALA A 27 -1.82 -28.05 -14.20
N PHE A 28 -2.34 -28.79 -13.21
CA PHE A 28 -1.74 -28.98 -11.89
C PHE A 28 -1.75 -30.45 -11.44
N GLN A 29 -1.57 -31.40 -12.36
CA GLN A 29 -1.61 -32.84 -12.06
C GLN A 29 -0.60 -33.28 -10.99
N ASN A 30 0.51 -32.55 -10.85
CA ASN A 30 1.56 -32.84 -9.88
C ASN A 30 1.33 -32.21 -8.51
N PHE A 31 0.35 -31.32 -8.36
CA PHE A 31 0.02 -30.72 -7.07
C PHE A 31 -0.47 -31.80 -6.11
N ARG A 32 -0.01 -31.76 -4.86
CA ARG A 32 -0.49 -32.58 -3.76
C ARG A 32 -0.44 -31.77 -2.48
N PHE A 33 -1.39 -32.01 -1.60
CA PHE A 33 -1.34 -31.44 -0.26
C PHE A 33 -0.18 -32.07 0.53
N PRO A 34 0.51 -31.29 1.39
CA PRO A 34 1.51 -31.84 2.30
C PRO A 34 0.92 -32.99 3.12
N ASN A 35 1.63 -34.12 3.22
CA ASN A 35 1.18 -35.33 3.92
C ASN A 35 -0.16 -35.91 3.44
N ASN A 36 -0.69 -35.47 2.29
CA ASN A 36 -2.06 -35.77 1.84
C ASN A 36 -3.15 -35.27 2.82
N GLU A 37 -2.86 -34.23 3.59
CA GLU A 37 -3.79 -33.63 4.56
C GLU A 37 -4.13 -32.19 4.16
N ILE A 38 -5.40 -31.83 4.30
CA ILE A 38 -5.86 -30.45 4.24
C ILE A 38 -6.03 -29.95 5.67
N ARG A 39 -5.14 -29.04 6.10
CA ARG A 39 -5.23 -28.39 7.41
C ARG A 39 -5.80 -26.99 7.24
N ILE A 40 -7.03 -26.80 7.71
CA ILE A 40 -7.69 -25.50 7.74
C ILE A 40 -7.00 -24.64 8.79
N HIS A 41 -6.34 -23.58 8.32
CA HIS A 41 -5.69 -22.59 9.15
C HIS A 41 -6.70 -21.61 9.73
N HIS A 42 -7.60 -21.12 8.88
CA HIS A 42 -8.64 -20.18 9.27
C HIS A 42 -9.80 -20.20 8.28
N ARG A 43 -10.87 -19.49 8.61
CA ARG A 43 -12.00 -19.21 7.71
C ARG A 43 -12.01 -17.72 7.41
N THR A 44 -12.26 -17.34 6.17
CA THR A 44 -12.29 -15.93 5.78
C THR A 44 -13.47 -15.20 6.42
N TYR A 45 -13.37 -13.87 6.51
CA TYR A 45 -14.53 -13.04 6.82
C TYR A 45 -15.60 -13.16 5.73
N ARG A 46 -16.85 -12.86 6.10
CA ARG A 46 -17.98 -12.84 5.17
C ARG A 46 -17.80 -11.69 4.18
N SER A 47 -17.96 -11.98 2.90
CA SER A 47 -18.03 -10.94 1.87
C SER A 47 -19.39 -10.26 1.87
N GLU A 48 -19.41 -8.93 1.81
CA GLU A 48 -20.64 -8.14 1.73
C GLU A 48 -21.09 -7.83 0.31
N ARG A 49 -20.21 -8.08 -0.68
CA ARG A 49 -20.39 -7.60 -2.06
C ARG A 49 -20.42 -8.72 -3.08
N CYS A 50 -19.42 -9.61 -3.03
CA CYS A 50 -19.16 -10.60 -4.06
C CYS A 50 -18.96 -11.98 -3.44
N PRO A 51 -19.55 -13.06 -3.99
CA PRO A 51 -19.27 -14.40 -3.48
C PRO A 51 -17.79 -14.75 -3.68
N PRO A 52 -17.20 -15.62 -2.84
CA PRO A 52 -15.77 -15.97 -2.92
C PRO A 52 -15.32 -16.43 -4.30
N LEU A 53 -16.18 -17.18 -5.01
CA LEU A 53 -15.90 -17.64 -6.37
C LEU A 53 -15.63 -16.48 -7.34
N SER A 54 -16.45 -15.42 -7.30
CA SER A 54 -16.29 -14.26 -8.18
C SER A 54 -14.99 -13.52 -7.87
N ILE A 55 -14.67 -13.35 -6.58
CA ILE A 55 -13.44 -12.70 -6.13
C ILE A 55 -12.22 -13.48 -6.65
N LEU A 56 -12.17 -14.78 -6.37
CA LEU A 56 -11.06 -15.66 -6.75
C LEU A 56 -10.89 -15.77 -8.28
N GLN A 57 -11.99 -15.77 -9.04
CA GLN A 57 -11.93 -15.71 -10.49
C GLN A 57 -11.34 -14.40 -11.02
N SER A 58 -11.54 -13.28 -10.31
CA SER A 58 -10.96 -11.98 -10.70
C SER A 58 -9.48 -11.88 -10.36
N ILE A 59 -9.07 -12.27 -9.15
CA ILE A 59 -7.68 -12.09 -8.68
C ILE A 59 -6.73 -13.24 -9.05
N SER A 60 -7.28 -14.41 -9.38
CA SER A 60 -6.53 -15.64 -9.65
C SER A 60 -7.27 -16.50 -10.68
N ALA A 61 -7.58 -15.87 -11.82
CA ALA A 61 -8.30 -16.53 -12.91
C ALA A 61 -7.62 -17.85 -13.29
N PHE A 62 -8.42 -18.91 -13.42
CA PHE A 62 -7.97 -20.25 -13.81
C PHE A 62 -6.99 -20.95 -12.85
N ASN A 63 -6.69 -20.39 -11.68
CA ASN A 63 -5.77 -21.00 -10.70
C ASN A 63 -6.48 -21.98 -9.74
N VAL A 64 -7.41 -22.78 -10.28
CA VAL A 64 -8.03 -23.88 -9.55
C VAL A 64 -7.05 -25.04 -9.54
N ARG A 65 -6.49 -25.37 -8.38
CA ARG A 65 -5.53 -26.48 -8.23
C ARG A 65 -6.23 -27.82 -8.34
N CYS A 66 -7.34 -27.97 -7.63
CA CYS A 66 -8.09 -29.21 -7.57
C CYS A 66 -9.57 -28.97 -7.24
N LYS A 67 -10.35 -30.03 -7.44
CA LYS A 67 -11.74 -30.15 -6.97
C LYS A 67 -11.78 -31.23 -5.91
N LEU A 68 -12.57 -30.98 -4.87
CA LEU A 68 -12.82 -31.91 -3.80
C LEU A 68 -14.30 -32.29 -3.82
N ASP A 69 -14.58 -33.57 -3.68
CA ASP A 69 -15.94 -34.10 -3.53
C ASP A 69 -15.91 -35.27 -2.54
N SER A 70 -17.07 -35.80 -2.16
CA SER A 70 -17.16 -37.00 -1.33
C SER A 70 -17.84 -38.12 -2.10
N SER A 71 -17.11 -39.22 -2.34
CA SER A 71 -17.65 -40.48 -2.88
C SER A 71 -18.16 -41.43 -1.79
N LEU A 72 -17.91 -41.12 -0.52
CA LEU A 72 -18.36 -41.94 0.60
C LEU A 72 -19.88 -41.89 0.70
N SER A 73 -20.50 -43.05 0.90
CA SER A 73 -21.94 -43.18 1.14
C SER A 73 -22.35 -42.81 2.58
N VAL A 74 -21.37 -42.71 3.48
CA VAL A 74 -21.56 -42.38 4.90
C VAL A 74 -21.57 -40.86 5.08
N GLU A 75 -22.53 -40.36 5.86
CA GLU A 75 -22.61 -38.93 6.18
C GLU A 75 -21.42 -38.48 7.03
N GLN A 76 -20.80 -37.37 6.64
CA GLN A 76 -19.66 -36.76 7.33
C GLN A 76 -20.10 -35.41 7.91
N PRO A 77 -20.76 -35.38 9.09
CA PRO A 77 -21.49 -34.20 9.56
C PRO A 77 -20.60 -32.97 9.74
N LEU A 78 -19.35 -33.14 10.18
CA LEU A 78 -18.41 -32.02 10.36
C LEU A 78 -18.00 -31.39 9.01
N LEU A 79 -17.72 -32.19 7.99
CA LEU A 79 -17.48 -31.69 6.63
C LEU A 79 -18.72 -31.05 5.99
N ILE A 80 -19.90 -31.63 6.22
CA ILE A 80 -21.17 -31.05 5.76
C ILE A 80 -21.39 -29.69 6.41
N ASN A 81 -21.13 -29.56 7.72
CA ASN A 81 -21.24 -28.29 8.44
C ASN A 81 -20.22 -27.26 7.94
N LEU A 82 -18.98 -27.67 7.68
CA LEU A 82 -17.97 -26.79 7.08
C LEU A 82 -18.43 -26.27 5.71
N HIS A 83 -18.89 -27.18 4.84
CA HIS A 83 -19.39 -26.82 3.51
C HIS A 83 -20.58 -25.87 3.59
N ALA A 84 -21.58 -26.19 4.41
CA ALA A 84 -22.77 -25.38 4.60
C ALA A 84 -22.44 -23.99 5.14
N SER A 85 -21.55 -23.88 6.13
CA SER A 85 -21.09 -22.59 6.68
C SER A 85 -20.39 -21.76 5.60
N CYS A 86 -19.43 -22.33 4.87
CA CYS A 86 -18.75 -21.64 3.78
C CYS A 86 -19.72 -21.19 2.67
N PHE A 87 -20.67 -22.05 2.30
CA PHE A 87 -21.62 -21.78 1.23
C PHE A 87 -22.64 -20.70 1.61
N HIS A 88 -23.29 -20.84 2.77
CA HIS A 88 -24.35 -19.91 3.20
C HIS A 88 -23.82 -18.59 3.74
N GLU A 89 -22.63 -18.58 4.36
CA GLU A 89 -22.03 -17.36 4.89
C GLU A 89 -21.12 -16.65 3.87
N MET A 90 -20.98 -17.18 2.65
CA MET A 90 -20.09 -16.64 1.62
C MET A 90 -18.64 -16.52 2.11
N LYS A 91 -18.15 -17.58 2.75
CA LYS A 91 -16.79 -17.70 3.27
C LYS A 91 -16.03 -18.80 2.55
N THR A 92 -14.72 -18.84 2.78
CA THR A 92 -13.88 -19.97 2.39
C THR A 92 -13.16 -20.52 3.60
N ALA A 93 -12.91 -21.82 3.58
CA ALA A 93 -11.94 -22.42 4.49
C ALA A 93 -10.57 -22.34 3.81
N VAL A 94 -9.56 -21.91 4.56
CA VAL A 94 -8.23 -21.61 4.00
C VAL A 94 -7.22 -22.60 4.57
N ALA A 95 -6.49 -23.26 3.68
CA ALA A 95 -5.27 -24.00 4.01
C ALA A 95 -4.06 -23.23 3.48
N VAL A 96 -2.93 -23.26 4.18
CA VAL A 96 -1.71 -22.57 3.75
C VAL A 96 -0.68 -23.60 3.29
N VAL A 97 -0.12 -23.41 2.09
CA VAL A 97 0.90 -24.30 1.52
C VAL A 97 2.02 -23.43 0.95
N GLY A 98 3.15 -23.35 1.66
CA GLY A 98 4.25 -22.43 1.31
C GLY A 98 3.77 -20.98 1.36
N ASP A 99 4.02 -20.23 0.28
CA ASP A 99 3.62 -18.82 0.14
C ASP A 99 2.23 -18.64 -0.50
N GLU A 100 1.42 -19.70 -0.56
CA GLU A 100 0.07 -19.68 -1.12
C GLU A 100 -1.01 -20.04 -0.09
N GLU A 101 -2.14 -19.36 -0.20
CA GLU A 101 -3.41 -19.73 0.43
C GLU A 101 -4.25 -20.52 -0.56
N LEU A 102 -4.72 -21.69 -0.11
CA LEU A 102 -5.67 -22.53 -0.79
C LEU A 102 -7.06 -22.29 -0.20
N HIS A 103 -7.88 -21.55 -0.95
CA HIS A 103 -9.26 -21.27 -0.60
C HIS A 103 -10.16 -22.41 -1.08
N LEU A 104 -10.75 -23.14 -0.14
CA LEU A 104 -11.78 -24.13 -0.38
C LEU A 104 -13.12 -23.40 -0.56
N VAL A 105 -13.50 -23.16 -1.81
CA VAL A 105 -14.77 -22.52 -2.18
C VAL A 105 -15.85 -23.58 -2.23
N ALA A 106 -16.84 -23.48 -1.34
CA ALA A 106 -17.98 -24.38 -1.33
C ALA A 106 -18.82 -24.20 -2.61
N MET A 107 -19.03 -25.28 -3.34
CA MET A 107 -19.77 -25.30 -4.60
C MET A 107 -21.10 -26.06 -4.44
N PRO A 108 -22.16 -25.66 -5.17
CA PRO A 108 -23.40 -26.41 -5.18
C PRO A 108 -23.18 -27.75 -5.89
N SER A 109 -23.51 -28.85 -5.21
CA SER A 109 -23.49 -30.18 -5.81
C SER A 109 -24.87 -30.55 -6.34
N LYS A 110 -24.92 -31.16 -7.54
CA LYS A 110 -26.15 -31.79 -8.05
C LYS A 110 -26.61 -32.94 -7.14
N ARG A 111 -25.67 -33.55 -6.41
CA ARG A 111 -25.92 -34.53 -5.35
C ARG A 111 -26.03 -33.75 -4.04
N LYS A 112 -27.22 -33.19 -3.76
CA LYS A 112 -27.54 -32.22 -2.69
C LYS A 112 -27.00 -32.53 -1.26
N LYS A 113 -26.47 -33.72 -1.01
CA LYS A 113 -26.02 -34.20 0.31
C LYS A 113 -24.51 -34.22 0.54
N PHE A 114 -23.69 -33.96 -0.48
CA PHE A 114 -22.24 -34.14 -0.36
C PHE A 114 -21.45 -32.82 -0.49
N PRO A 115 -20.47 -32.59 0.40
CA PRO A 115 -19.64 -31.40 0.37
C PRO A 115 -18.75 -31.41 -0.88
N CYS A 116 -18.86 -30.35 -1.68
CA CYS A 116 -18.03 -30.16 -2.87
C CYS A 116 -17.30 -28.82 -2.78
N PHE A 117 -15.99 -28.83 -2.98
CA PHE A 117 -15.15 -27.64 -2.94
C PHE A 117 -14.31 -27.49 -4.21
N TRP A 118 -14.12 -26.26 -4.65
CA TRP A 118 -13.07 -25.92 -5.62
C TRP A 118 -11.95 -25.22 -4.87
N CYS A 119 -10.72 -25.73 -5.02
CA CYS A 119 -9.55 -25.18 -4.34
C CYS A 119 -8.83 -24.21 -5.26
N TYR A 120 -8.89 -22.92 -4.92
CA TYR A 120 -8.15 -21.87 -5.61
C TYR A 120 -6.87 -21.58 -4.86
N ALA A 121 -5.75 -21.49 -5.59
CA ALA A 121 -4.51 -20.96 -5.03
C ALA A 121 -4.40 -19.46 -5.29
N VAL A 122 -4.02 -18.72 -4.25
CA VAL A 122 -3.66 -17.31 -4.32
C VAL A 122 -2.43 -17.05 -3.46
N PRO A 123 -1.60 -16.04 -3.78
CA PRO A 123 -0.58 -15.57 -2.84
C PRO A 123 -1.20 -15.18 -1.50
N VAL A 124 -0.49 -15.46 -0.42
CA VAL A 124 -0.94 -15.13 0.95
C VAL A 124 -1.39 -13.68 1.06
N GLY A 125 -2.59 -13.46 1.61
CA GLY A 125 -3.15 -12.13 1.89
C GLY A 125 -3.79 -11.43 0.68
N LEU A 126 -3.69 -11.97 -0.54
CA LEU A 126 -4.29 -11.35 -1.73
C LEU A 126 -5.83 -11.33 -1.65
N TYR A 127 -6.44 -12.42 -1.18
CA TYR A 127 -7.89 -12.51 -1.05
C TYR A 127 -8.43 -11.49 -0.05
N ASP A 128 -7.81 -11.39 1.12
CA ASP A 128 -8.21 -10.45 2.17
C ASP A 128 -7.98 -9.00 1.75
N ALA A 129 -6.88 -8.68 1.07
CA ALA A 129 -6.65 -7.35 0.51
C ALA A 129 -7.74 -6.96 -0.52
N CYS A 130 -8.15 -7.90 -1.37
CA CYS A 130 -9.24 -7.68 -2.32
C CYS A 130 -10.59 -7.48 -1.61
N MET A 131 -10.86 -8.29 -0.58
CA MET A 131 -12.06 -8.17 0.25
C MET A 131 -12.14 -6.81 0.95
N GLY A 132 -11.04 -6.35 1.57
CA GLY A 132 -10.95 -5.04 2.20
C GLY A 132 -11.29 -3.91 1.22
N MET A 133 -10.69 -3.95 0.03
CA MET A 133 -10.95 -2.99 -1.05
C MET A 133 -12.42 -3.00 -1.50
N LEU A 134 -13.02 -4.18 -1.72
CA LEU A 134 -14.41 -4.29 -2.18
C LEU A 134 -15.41 -3.81 -1.13
N ASN A 135 -15.16 -4.13 0.14
CA ASN A 135 -16.03 -3.72 1.25
C ASN A 135 -15.95 -2.20 1.47
N LEU A 136 -14.73 -1.63 1.49
CA LEU A 136 -14.50 -0.19 1.63
C LEU A 136 -14.83 0.60 0.36
N ARG A 137 -14.93 -0.08 -0.80
CA ARG A 137 -15.02 0.53 -2.14
C ARG A 137 -13.87 1.50 -2.41
N CYS A 138 -12.69 1.11 -1.94
CA CYS A 138 -11.54 1.99 -1.84
C CYS A 138 -10.32 1.25 -2.36
N LEU A 139 -9.78 1.73 -3.48
CA LEU A 139 -8.53 1.20 -4.04
C LEU A 139 -7.34 1.75 -3.27
N SER A 140 -6.29 0.95 -3.11
CA SER A 140 -5.05 1.44 -2.52
C SER A 140 -4.20 2.17 -3.56
N ILE A 141 -3.73 3.37 -3.22
CA ILE A 141 -2.72 4.11 -4.00
C ILE A 141 -1.48 4.28 -3.13
N VAL A 142 -0.31 3.99 -3.70
CA VAL A 142 0.97 4.34 -3.10
C VAL A 142 1.64 5.43 -3.94
N PHE A 143 1.96 6.55 -3.31
CA PHE A 143 2.78 7.58 -3.91
C PHE A 143 4.23 7.44 -3.44
N ASP A 144 5.19 7.56 -4.36
CA ASP A 144 6.51 7.99 -3.95
C ASP A 144 6.43 9.45 -3.43
N LEU A 145 7.14 9.78 -2.37
CA LEU A 145 7.10 11.13 -1.80
C LEU A 145 7.95 12.08 -2.63
N ASP A 146 9.21 11.70 -2.81
CA ASP A 146 10.23 12.56 -3.36
C ASP A 146 10.07 12.64 -4.89
N GLU A 147 10.23 13.84 -5.44
CA GLU A 147 10.06 14.19 -6.86
C GLU A 147 8.64 13.98 -7.44
N THR A 148 7.84 13.07 -6.86
CA THR A 148 6.42 12.82 -7.21
C THR A 148 5.47 13.81 -6.52
N LEU A 149 5.46 13.86 -5.18
CA LEU A 149 4.58 14.75 -4.42
C LEU A 149 5.28 16.02 -3.95
N ILE A 150 6.58 15.93 -3.67
CA ILE A 150 7.37 17.03 -3.12
C ILE A 150 8.80 17.01 -3.64
N VAL A 151 9.50 18.14 -3.55
CA VAL A 151 10.95 18.21 -3.70
C VAL A 151 11.53 18.87 -2.45
N ALA A 152 12.26 18.12 -1.63
CA ALA A 152 12.93 18.66 -0.45
C ALA A 152 14.41 18.91 -0.71
N ASN A 153 14.93 20.01 -0.18
CA ASN A 153 16.34 20.35 -0.26
C ASN A 153 16.89 20.77 1.10
N THR A 154 18.06 20.24 1.43
CA THR A 154 18.92 20.70 2.54
C THR A 154 19.85 21.79 2.03
N MET A 155 20.57 22.46 2.93
CA MET A 155 21.61 23.42 2.54
C MET A 155 22.65 22.76 1.62
N LYS A 156 23.10 21.57 2.00
CA LYS A 156 24.06 20.78 1.23
C LYS A 156 23.52 20.40 -0.14
N SER A 157 22.27 19.92 -0.25
CA SER A 157 21.72 19.53 -1.56
C SER A 157 21.56 20.74 -2.49
N PHE A 158 21.27 21.93 -1.96
CA PHE A 158 21.30 23.15 -2.76
C PHE A 158 22.71 23.48 -3.24
N GLU A 159 23.71 23.42 -2.37
CA GLU A 159 25.11 23.70 -2.73
C GLU A 159 25.61 22.75 -3.82
N ASP A 160 25.34 21.45 -3.66
CA ASP A 160 25.69 20.42 -4.64
C ASP A 160 24.99 20.67 -6.00
N ARG A 161 23.68 20.96 -6.00
CA ARG A 161 22.91 21.25 -7.22
C ARG A 161 23.37 22.54 -7.91
N ILE A 162 23.65 23.60 -7.14
CA ILE A 162 24.15 24.88 -7.65
C ILE A 162 25.50 24.70 -8.31
N GLU A 163 26.42 23.99 -7.67
CA GLU A 163 27.77 23.77 -8.20
C GLU A 163 27.75 22.90 -9.46
N ALA A 164 26.97 21.82 -9.45
CA ALA A 164 26.75 21.01 -10.64
C ALA A 164 26.21 21.86 -11.80
N LEU A 165 25.19 22.67 -11.55
CA LEU A 165 24.54 23.49 -12.59
C LEU A 165 25.48 24.57 -13.14
N ARG A 166 26.33 25.18 -12.30
CA ARG A 166 27.41 26.08 -12.73
C ARG A 166 28.41 25.38 -13.64
N CYS A 167 28.85 24.19 -13.27
CA CYS A 167 29.76 23.40 -14.09
C CYS A 167 29.15 23.06 -15.47
N TRP A 168 27.86 22.73 -15.52
CA TRP A 168 27.16 22.47 -16.77
C TRP A 168 27.00 23.73 -17.63
N LEU A 169 26.67 24.87 -17.02
CA LEU A 169 26.52 26.16 -17.73
C LEU A 169 27.79 26.57 -18.47
N LEU A 170 28.97 26.27 -17.92
CA LEU A 170 30.26 26.56 -18.57
C LEU A 170 30.51 25.72 -19.84
N ARG A 171 29.80 24.59 -19.99
CA ARG A 171 29.97 23.64 -21.10
C ARG A 171 28.84 23.71 -22.12
N GLU A 172 27.72 24.34 -21.76
CA GLU A 172 26.54 24.45 -22.61
C GLU A 172 26.71 25.60 -23.60
N SER A 173 26.44 25.32 -24.88
CA SER A 173 26.58 26.30 -25.96
C SER A 173 25.24 26.71 -26.57
N ASP A 174 24.18 25.93 -26.36
CA ASP A 174 22.83 26.25 -26.82
C ASP A 174 22.24 27.42 -25.99
N PRO A 175 21.97 28.59 -26.58
CA PRO A 175 21.46 29.75 -25.88
C PRO A 175 20.15 29.49 -25.11
N LEU A 176 19.26 28.63 -25.63
CA LEU A 176 17.99 28.33 -24.97
C LEU A 176 18.21 27.48 -23.71
N ARG A 177 19.11 26.49 -23.79
CA ARG A 177 19.49 25.66 -22.63
C ARG A 177 20.22 26.49 -21.58
N VAL A 178 21.15 27.36 -22.01
CA VAL A 178 21.83 28.31 -21.12
C VAL A 178 20.83 29.20 -20.39
N GLN A 179 19.84 29.75 -21.08
CA GLN A 179 18.81 30.59 -20.46
C GLN A 179 17.98 29.79 -19.43
N GLY A 180 17.55 28.58 -19.79
CA GLY A 180 16.80 27.70 -18.89
C GLY A 180 17.58 27.36 -17.62
N MET A 181 18.84 26.94 -17.77
CA MET A 181 19.73 26.60 -16.67
C MET A 181 20.08 27.83 -15.82
N SER A 182 20.29 29.00 -16.42
CA SER A 182 20.54 30.24 -15.66
C SER A 182 19.33 30.64 -14.82
N GLY A 183 18.12 30.45 -15.36
CA GLY A 183 16.88 30.65 -14.61
C GLY A 183 16.72 29.66 -13.46
N GLU A 184 17.10 28.40 -13.66
CA GLU A 184 17.12 27.39 -12.60
C GLU A 184 18.14 27.71 -11.51
N LEU A 185 19.36 28.10 -11.89
CA LEU A 185 20.41 28.51 -10.97
C LEU A 185 19.97 29.68 -10.09
N LYS A 186 19.32 30.69 -10.69
CA LYS A 186 18.76 31.82 -9.95
C LYS A 186 17.73 31.36 -8.91
N ARG A 187 16.81 30.47 -9.28
CA ARG A 187 15.82 29.90 -8.35
C ARG A 187 16.47 29.15 -7.20
N TYR A 188 17.48 28.32 -7.46
CA TYR A 188 18.19 27.61 -6.40
C TYR A 188 18.94 28.55 -5.45
N LEU A 189 19.56 29.61 -5.97
CA LEU A 189 20.23 30.61 -5.13
C LEU A 189 19.25 31.35 -4.21
N GLU A 190 18.08 31.72 -4.75
CA GLU A 190 17.00 32.35 -3.98
C GLU A 190 16.44 31.41 -2.92
N ASP A 191 16.05 30.18 -3.30
CA ASP A 191 15.48 29.20 -2.38
C ASP A 191 16.50 28.81 -1.28
N ARG A 192 17.79 28.68 -1.62
CA ARG A 192 18.87 28.46 -0.64
C ARG A 192 18.96 29.61 0.36
N LEU A 193 18.79 30.85 -0.08
CA LEU A 193 18.81 32.01 0.80
C LEU A 193 17.63 31.98 1.78
N LEU A 194 16.43 31.60 1.34
CA LEU A 194 15.27 31.42 2.22
C LEU A 194 15.56 30.37 3.31
N LEU A 195 16.15 29.23 2.92
CA LEU A 195 16.53 28.19 3.87
C LEU A 195 17.58 28.67 4.88
N LYS A 196 18.56 29.46 4.42
CA LYS A 196 19.58 30.06 5.30
C LYS A 196 18.95 30.98 6.34
N GLN A 197 18.05 31.88 5.91
CA GLN A 197 17.34 32.78 6.83
C GLN A 197 16.54 32.01 7.88
N PHE A 198 15.85 30.94 7.48
CA PHE A 198 15.11 30.08 8.41
C PHE A 198 16.00 29.39 9.44
N ILE A 199 17.16 28.86 9.01
CA ILE A 199 18.13 28.20 9.90
C ILE A 199 18.68 29.20 10.94
N GLU A 200 19.00 30.42 10.50
CA GLU A 200 19.65 31.42 11.34
C GLU A 200 18.66 32.14 12.26
N MET A 201 17.51 32.55 11.72
CA MET A 201 16.62 33.56 12.32
C MET A 201 15.20 33.07 12.60
N ASP A 202 14.86 31.80 12.33
CA ASP A 202 13.49 31.27 12.48
C ASP A 202 12.42 32.14 11.76
N SER A 203 12.84 32.82 10.69
CA SER A 203 12.00 33.70 9.88
C SER A 203 12.56 33.80 8.47
N VAL A 204 11.72 34.20 7.53
CA VAL A 204 12.05 34.29 6.11
C VAL A 204 11.45 35.56 5.52
N VAL A 205 12.22 36.27 4.71
CA VAL A 205 11.74 37.40 3.90
C VAL A 205 11.75 36.97 2.44
N ASP A 206 10.59 37.04 1.78
CA ASP A 206 10.50 36.72 0.35
C ASP A 206 11.07 37.83 -0.54
N SER A 207 11.14 37.56 -1.85
CA SER A 207 11.62 38.52 -2.84
C SER A 207 10.78 39.80 -2.94
N ASN A 208 9.55 39.79 -2.42
CA ASN A 208 8.65 40.94 -2.38
C ASN A 208 8.79 41.73 -1.07
N GLY A 209 9.71 41.33 -0.18
CA GLY A 209 9.94 41.95 1.12
C GLY A 209 8.94 41.53 2.20
N LYS A 210 8.08 40.54 1.95
CA LYS A 210 7.12 40.06 2.93
C LYS A 210 7.81 39.14 3.94
N LEU A 211 7.66 39.47 5.21
CA LEU A 211 8.22 38.71 6.33
C LEU A 211 7.26 37.59 6.76
N TYR A 212 7.80 36.38 6.87
CA TYR A 212 7.13 35.19 7.38
C TYR A 212 7.86 34.74 8.64
N GLN A 213 7.13 34.70 9.75
CA GLN A 213 7.62 34.20 11.03
C GLN A 213 7.32 32.70 11.17
N VAL A 214 8.18 31.98 11.90
CA VAL A 214 7.92 30.58 12.22
C VAL A 214 6.61 30.42 12.98
N GLN A 215 5.88 29.36 12.63
CA GLN A 215 4.73 28.89 13.38
C GLN A 215 5.09 27.55 14.02
N MET A 216 4.81 27.41 15.30
CA MET A 216 4.98 26.13 16.00
C MET A 216 3.70 25.32 15.80
N GLU A 217 3.73 24.39 14.84
CA GLU A 217 2.63 23.49 14.56
C GLU A 217 2.69 22.28 15.50
N GLU A 218 1.56 21.95 16.14
CA GLU A 218 1.44 20.75 16.97
C GLU A 218 1.00 19.57 16.11
N VAL A 219 1.72 18.45 16.20
CA VAL A 219 1.42 17.22 15.47
C VAL A 219 1.46 16.00 16.38
N PRO A 220 0.60 15.00 16.16
CA PRO A 220 0.68 13.74 16.88
C PRO A 220 1.99 13.01 16.58
N SER A 221 2.62 12.45 17.61
CA SER A 221 3.66 11.43 17.44
C SER A 221 3.05 10.04 17.44
N LEU A 222 3.85 9.06 17.02
CA LEU A 222 3.50 7.65 17.13
C LEU A 222 3.51 7.13 18.58
N SER A 223 4.04 7.90 19.53
CA SER A 223 4.16 7.58 20.96
C SER A 223 3.14 8.34 21.84
N GLU A 224 2.06 8.86 21.24
CA GLU A 224 1.01 9.66 21.90
C GLU A 224 1.47 11.01 22.49
N GLN A 225 2.77 11.32 22.43
CA GLN A 225 3.30 12.62 22.80
C GLN A 225 3.11 13.63 21.66
N LYS A 226 2.70 14.85 22.01
CA LYS A 226 2.58 15.95 21.06
C LYS A 226 3.96 16.49 20.73
N VAL A 227 4.26 16.64 19.44
CA VAL A 227 5.51 17.26 18.98
C VAL A 227 5.18 18.63 18.43
N LEU A 228 5.89 19.66 18.92
CA LEU A 228 5.83 21.01 18.37
C LEU A 228 6.96 21.15 17.36
N ARG A 229 6.62 21.55 16.13
CA ARG A 229 7.58 21.68 15.03
C ARG A 229 7.56 23.10 14.43
N PRO A 230 8.73 23.65 14.09
CA PRO A 230 8.83 24.95 13.45
C PRO A 230 8.50 24.85 11.96
N VAL A 231 7.50 25.59 11.50
CA VAL A 231 7.06 25.60 10.11
C VAL A 231 6.90 27.03 9.58
N VAL A 232 7.38 27.29 8.36
CA VAL A 232 7.12 28.53 7.63
C VAL A 232 6.52 28.17 6.27
N ARG A 233 5.29 28.62 5.98
CA ARG A 233 4.58 28.32 4.72
C ARG A 233 4.48 29.54 3.81
N LEU A 234 5.11 29.47 2.65
CA LEU A 234 5.00 30.45 1.56
C LEU A 234 4.00 29.90 0.53
N GLN A 235 2.71 30.08 0.82
CA GLN A 235 1.61 29.49 0.04
C GLN A 235 1.67 29.87 -1.45
N ASP A 236 1.95 31.14 -1.76
CA ASP A 236 2.02 31.65 -3.13
C ASP A 236 3.10 30.96 -4.00
N ARG A 237 4.09 30.32 -3.37
CA ARG A 237 5.20 29.62 -4.02
C ARG A 237 5.13 28.10 -3.88
N ASN A 238 4.14 27.57 -3.17
CA ASN A 238 4.08 26.17 -2.73
C ASN A 238 5.35 25.71 -2.00
N ILE A 239 5.95 26.59 -1.19
CA ILE A 239 7.15 26.31 -0.42
C ILE A 239 6.81 26.21 1.06
N VAL A 240 7.39 25.22 1.73
CA VAL A 240 7.32 25.07 3.19
C VAL A 240 8.73 24.84 3.71
N LEU A 241 9.13 25.58 4.73
CA LEU A 241 10.36 25.33 5.48
C LEU A 241 10.02 24.66 6.80
N THR A 242 10.75 23.60 7.14
CA THR A 242 10.56 22.84 8.39
C THR A 242 11.87 22.21 8.84
N ARG A 243 11.86 21.47 9.94
CA ARG A 243 12.96 20.64 10.44
C ARG A 243 12.52 19.18 10.54
N ILE A 244 13.37 18.26 10.08
CA ILE A 244 13.11 16.82 10.27
C ILE A 244 13.14 16.48 11.75
N ASN A 245 14.13 16.98 12.48
CA ASN A 245 14.16 16.99 13.93
C ASN A 245 13.95 18.44 14.42
N PRO A 246 12.80 18.76 15.06
CA PRO A 246 12.50 20.12 15.53
C PRO A 246 13.58 20.77 16.40
N GLU A 247 14.36 19.96 17.13
CA GLU A 247 15.41 20.41 18.06
C GLU A 247 16.74 20.73 17.36
N ILE A 248 16.98 20.18 16.16
CA ILE A 248 18.26 20.28 15.47
C ILE A 248 18.11 21.16 14.23
N ARG A 249 18.65 22.38 14.28
CA ARG A 249 18.60 23.36 13.18
C ARG A 249 19.22 22.85 11.88
N ASP A 250 20.26 22.02 11.95
CA ASP A 250 20.93 21.47 10.76
C ASP A 250 20.06 20.48 9.98
N THR A 251 18.96 20.00 10.58
CA THR A 251 17.96 19.16 9.89
C THR A 251 16.88 19.99 9.19
N SER A 252 17.10 21.31 9.04
CA SER A 252 16.19 22.19 8.32
C SER A 252 16.17 21.86 6.82
N VAL A 253 14.98 21.85 6.26
CA VAL A 253 14.73 21.56 4.85
C VAL A 253 13.78 22.58 4.26
N LEU A 254 14.00 22.92 3.00
CA LEU A 254 13.04 23.63 2.17
C LEU A 254 12.33 22.60 1.29
N VAL A 255 11.02 22.52 1.44
CA VAL A 255 10.15 21.57 0.74
C VAL A 255 9.28 22.33 -0.23
N LYS A 256 9.33 21.96 -1.51
CA LYS A 256 8.43 22.47 -2.53
C LYS A 256 7.36 21.43 -2.82
N LEU A 257 6.11 21.77 -2.56
CA LEU A 257 4.98 20.90 -2.87
C LEU A 257 4.74 20.88 -4.38
N ARG A 258 4.39 19.72 -4.93
CA ARG A 258 4.00 19.62 -6.34
C ARG A 258 2.78 20.53 -6.58
N PRO A 259 2.77 21.32 -7.68
CA PRO A 259 1.58 22.06 -8.06
C PRO A 259 0.35 21.15 -8.13
N ALA A 260 -0.81 21.65 -7.72
CA ALA A 260 -2.08 20.90 -7.64
C ALA A 260 -2.11 19.74 -6.61
N TRP A 261 -1.14 19.64 -5.69
CA TRP A 261 -1.25 18.70 -4.56
C TRP A 261 -2.55 18.90 -3.79
N GLU A 262 -2.94 20.16 -3.53
CA GLU A 262 -4.15 20.45 -2.77
C GLU A 262 -5.43 20.01 -3.50
N ASP A 263 -5.48 20.19 -4.83
CA ASP A 263 -6.58 19.71 -5.67
C ASP A 263 -6.65 18.18 -5.65
N LEU A 264 -5.49 17.51 -5.76
CA LEU A 264 -5.39 16.06 -5.66
C LEU A 264 -5.83 15.57 -4.26
N ARG A 265 -5.36 16.20 -3.19
CA ARG A 265 -5.72 15.90 -1.79
C ARG A 265 -7.23 16.03 -1.59
N CYS A 266 -7.84 17.09 -2.11
CA CYS A 266 -9.30 17.29 -2.08
C CYS A 266 -10.05 16.21 -2.87
N TYR A 267 -9.53 15.80 -4.03
CA TYR A 267 -10.10 14.71 -4.81
C TYR A 267 -10.05 13.38 -4.06
N LEU A 268 -8.92 13.06 -3.43
CA LEU A 268 -8.72 11.83 -2.68
C LEU A 268 -9.60 11.73 -1.42
N THR A 269 -9.95 12.88 -0.80
CA THR A 269 -10.73 12.98 0.45
C THR A 269 -12.21 13.38 0.29
N ALA A 270 -12.76 13.30 -0.93
CA ALA A 270 -14.06 13.88 -1.29
C ALA A 270 -15.21 13.69 -0.27
N LYS A 271 -15.66 14.80 0.32
CA LYS A 271 -16.82 14.89 1.24
C LYS A 271 -16.69 14.01 2.50
N GLY A 272 -15.49 13.92 3.08
CA GLY A 272 -15.24 13.20 4.33
C GLY A 272 -15.17 11.67 4.17
N ARG A 273 -15.08 11.19 2.92
CA ARG A 273 -14.83 9.78 2.61
C ARG A 273 -13.58 9.66 1.75
N LYS A 274 -12.72 8.70 2.10
CA LYS A 274 -11.58 8.32 1.27
C LYS A 274 -12.09 7.67 -0.02
N ARG A 275 -11.67 8.20 -1.18
CA ARG A 275 -11.86 7.53 -2.47
C ARG A 275 -10.83 6.43 -2.70
N PHE A 276 -9.66 6.63 -2.11
CA PHE A 276 -8.52 5.73 -2.16
C PHE A 276 -7.91 5.62 -0.77
N GLU A 277 -7.38 4.45 -0.46
CA GLU A 277 -6.55 4.27 0.72
C GLU A 277 -5.13 4.67 0.32
N VAL A 278 -4.67 5.80 0.87
CA VAL A 278 -3.44 6.43 0.40
C VAL A 278 -2.29 6.10 1.32
N TYR A 279 -1.23 5.60 0.68
CA TYR A 279 0.05 5.29 1.30
C TYR A 279 1.14 6.12 0.63
N VAL A 280 2.21 6.33 1.37
CA VAL A 280 3.42 6.99 0.88
C VAL A 280 4.63 6.08 1.06
N CYS A 281 5.54 6.12 0.10
CA CYS A 281 6.86 5.52 0.22
C CYS A 281 7.94 6.54 -0.09
N THR A 282 9.12 6.30 0.47
CA THR A 282 10.34 7.01 0.13
C THR A 282 11.51 6.09 0.44
N MET A 283 12.63 6.31 -0.24
CA MET A 283 13.91 5.67 0.09
C MET A 283 14.60 6.34 1.30
N ALA A 284 14.11 7.49 1.75
CA ALA A 284 14.66 8.22 2.88
C ALA A 284 14.26 7.63 4.25
N GLU A 285 14.84 8.19 5.30
CA GLU A 285 14.66 7.71 6.67
C GLU A 285 13.25 7.94 7.24
N ARG A 286 12.97 7.30 8.39
CA ARG A 286 11.69 7.39 9.12
C ARG A 286 11.24 8.82 9.32
N ASP A 287 12.09 9.61 9.95
CA ASP A 287 11.71 10.90 10.49
C ASP A 287 11.48 11.88 9.35
N TYR A 288 12.25 11.75 8.27
CA TYR A 288 12.01 12.44 7.02
C TYR A 288 10.61 12.14 6.47
N ALA A 289 10.28 10.86 6.27
CA ALA A 289 8.99 10.46 5.71
C ALA A 289 7.81 10.96 6.56
N LEU A 290 7.92 10.89 7.89
CA LEU A 290 6.90 11.38 8.82
C LEU A 290 6.74 12.90 8.74
N GLU A 291 7.84 13.63 8.64
CA GLU A 291 7.79 15.08 8.53
C GLU A 291 7.17 15.53 7.20
N MET A 292 7.58 14.93 6.08
CA MET A 292 6.99 15.20 4.77
C MET A 292 5.49 14.86 4.73
N TRP A 293 5.09 13.75 5.35
CA TRP A 293 3.69 13.39 5.51
C TRP A 293 2.89 14.46 6.26
N ARG A 294 3.40 14.97 7.39
CA ARG A 294 2.75 16.03 8.17
C ARG A 294 2.64 17.36 7.42
N LEU A 295 3.47 17.59 6.41
CA LEU A 295 3.34 18.75 5.54
C LEU A 295 2.22 18.59 4.52
N LEU A 296 2.09 17.38 3.95
CA LEU A 296 1.11 17.03 2.92
C LEU A 296 -0.30 16.83 3.47
N ASP A 297 -0.42 16.25 4.67
CA ASP A 297 -1.69 15.95 5.33
C ASP A 297 -1.64 16.31 6.83
N PRO A 298 -1.66 17.62 7.19
CA PRO A 298 -1.53 18.06 8.58
C PRO A 298 -2.59 17.49 9.53
N GLY A 299 -3.78 17.17 9.01
CA GLY A 299 -4.89 16.59 9.79
C GLY A 299 -4.83 15.06 9.94
N ALA A 300 -3.86 14.39 9.31
CA ALA A 300 -3.76 12.93 9.28
C ALA A 300 -5.08 12.24 8.83
N HIS A 301 -5.79 12.84 7.87
CA HIS A 301 -7.09 12.34 7.39
C HIS A 301 -6.99 11.49 6.12
N LEU A 302 -5.89 11.62 5.38
CA LEU A 302 -5.70 11.02 4.06
C LEU A 302 -4.66 9.91 4.08
N ILE A 303 -3.44 10.22 4.51
CA ILE A 303 -2.27 9.35 4.34
C ILE A 303 -2.03 8.55 5.62
N GLY A 304 -1.88 7.22 5.49
CA GLY A 304 -1.54 6.34 6.63
C GLY A 304 -0.08 6.44 7.07
N SER A 305 0.21 6.18 8.35
CA SER A 305 1.53 6.40 8.98
C SER A 305 2.64 5.38 8.65
N ARG A 306 2.56 4.67 7.52
CA ARG A 306 3.42 3.50 7.21
C ARG A 306 4.46 3.84 6.14
N LYS A 307 5.64 3.22 6.30
CA LYS A 307 6.93 3.77 5.82
C LYS A 307 7.54 3.07 4.61
N SER A 308 7.06 1.89 4.25
CA SER A 308 7.67 1.11 3.17
C SER A 308 6.62 0.28 2.45
N LEU A 309 6.83 0.06 1.16
CA LEU A 309 6.03 -0.87 0.36
C LEU A 309 5.95 -2.25 1.05
N LEU A 310 7.07 -2.74 1.59
CA LEU A 310 7.08 -4.01 2.33
C LEU A 310 6.14 -4.00 3.54
N ASN A 311 6.11 -2.93 4.34
CA ASN A 311 5.23 -2.83 5.51
C ASN A 311 3.78 -2.46 5.15
N VAL A 312 3.57 -1.87 3.97
CA VAL A 312 2.25 -1.64 3.38
C VAL A 312 1.69 -2.94 2.84
N PHE A 313 2.55 -3.84 2.33
CA PHE A 313 2.15 -5.07 1.66
C PHE A 313 2.16 -6.34 2.53
N HIS A 314 3.02 -6.44 3.54
CA HIS A 314 3.15 -7.66 4.37
C HIS A 314 1.99 -7.87 5.35
N ASP A 315 1.37 -6.81 5.86
CA ASP A 315 0.33 -6.92 6.89
C ASP A 315 -1.07 -7.17 6.30
N GLY A 316 -1.19 -7.53 5.02
CA GLY A 316 -2.47 -7.86 4.36
C GLY A 316 -3.43 -6.67 4.14
N MET A 317 -3.09 -5.48 4.64
CA MET A 317 -3.88 -4.24 4.45
C MET A 317 -3.90 -3.77 2.99
N CYS A 318 -2.85 -4.10 2.24
CA CYS A 318 -2.72 -3.83 0.82
C CYS A 318 -1.89 -4.97 0.21
N HIS A 319 -2.15 -5.37 -1.04
CA HIS A 319 -1.34 -6.37 -1.72
C HIS A 319 -0.71 -5.73 -2.97
N PRO A 320 0.55 -6.05 -3.36
CA PRO A 320 1.22 -5.40 -4.51
C PRO A 320 0.43 -5.50 -5.82
N LYS A 321 -0.27 -6.62 -6.03
CA LYS A 321 -1.16 -6.85 -7.20
C LYS A 321 -2.49 -6.07 -7.15
N MET A 322 -2.80 -5.42 -6.03
CA MET A 322 -4.06 -4.73 -5.76
C MET A 322 -3.87 -3.24 -5.46
N ALA A 323 -2.68 -2.71 -5.70
CA ALA A 323 -2.32 -1.32 -5.44
C ALA A 323 -1.89 -0.62 -6.73
N MET A 324 -2.26 0.64 -6.87
CA MET A 324 -1.70 1.51 -7.89
C MET A 324 -0.49 2.24 -7.30
N VAL A 325 0.67 2.14 -7.96
CA VAL A 325 1.88 2.86 -7.54
C VAL A 325 2.12 4.02 -8.50
N ILE A 326 2.35 5.20 -7.96
CA ILE A 326 2.71 6.41 -8.70
C ILE A 326 4.10 6.82 -8.22
N ASP A 327 5.06 6.79 -9.14
CA ASP A 327 6.49 6.97 -8.90
C ASP A 327 7.06 7.77 -10.07
N ASP A 328 7.96 8.72 -9.82
CA ASP A 328 8.62 9.52 -10.85
C ASP A 328 9.70 8.70 -11.57
N ARG A 329 10.22 7.67 -10.91
CA ARG A 329 11.25 6.79 -11.46
C ARG A 329 10.57 5.65 -12.21
N SER A 330 10.86 5.56 -13.50
CA SER A 330 10.63 4.30 -14.23
C SER A 330 11.65 3.28 -13.72
N LYS A 331 11.17 2.21 -13.07
CA LYS A 331 12.01 1.01 -12.83
C LYS A 331 12.42 0.36 -14.13
#